data_AF-A0A9K3I526-F1
#
_entry.id   AF-A0A9K3I526-F1
#
_cell.length_a   1.000
_cell.length_b   1.000
_cell.length_c   1.000
_cell.angle_alpha   90.00
_cell.angle_beta   90.00
_cell.angle_gamma   90.00
#
_symmetry.space_group_name_H-M   'P 1'
#
loop_
_entity.id
_entity.type
_entity.pdbx_description
1 polymer ?
#
loop_
_entity_poly.entity_id
_entity_poly.type
_entity_poly.pdbx_seq_one_letter_code
_entity_poly.pdbx_strand_id
1 'polypeptide(L)'
;MHRERASWEKYRERMSAEAKEFEHLKNKFQEDRAAFDKEKKSEEWGREGLRSKLQACEELLAKERKEWRVACENDNKKMFAACSKITNLEAEVISLKEKIVEAKSDRERAENESLEIDLVAEKVKADTAEEARKAAEEARKISTSALNVAQTNYAEAQSIVANSILNATELDKAVAALTDVVRAVGHRGGYLECTQHVEEALKQHFRTRHCSVTDQADEMLAKAEEVYDHLSLPVMELVMEALKHDDYVAQLKSILMVLETVELSDEEETTGGGGEE
;
A
#
# COMPACT_ATOMS: atom_id res chain seq x y z
N MET A 1 58.88 -108.58 -123.05
CA MET A 1 57.46 -108.84 -123.42
C MET A 1 56.53 -109.05 -122.20
N HIS A 2 56.48 -110.21 -121.51
CA HIS A 2 55.51 -110.40 -120.40
C HIS A 2 55.82 -109.64 -119.10
N ARG A 3 57.10 -109.48 -118.73
CA ARG A 3 57.51 -108.73 -117.51
C ARG A 3 57.20 -107.22 -117.62
N GLU A 4 57.34 -106.66 -118.82
CA GLU A 4 57.08 -105.24 -119.10
C GLU A 4 55.57 -104.91 -119.02
N ARG A 5 54.70 -105.80 -119.52
CA ARG A 5 53.25 -105.61 -119.42
C ARG A 5 52.77 -105.61 -117.96
N ALA A 6 53.29 -106.52 -117.14
CA ALA A 6 52.97 -106.59 -115.71
C ALA A 6 53.51 -105.38 -114.91
N SER A 7 54.67 -104.80 -115.27
CA SER A 7 55.15 -103.56 -114.65
C SER A 7 54.30 -102.34 -115.04
N TRP A 8 53.82 -102.29 -116.28
CA TRP A 8 52.91 -101.24 -116.75
C TRP A 8 51.51 -101.32 -116.13
N GLU A 9 50.98 -102.53 -115.90
CA GLU A 9 49.71 -102.74 -115.20
C GLU A 9 49.79 -102.26 -113.75
N LYS A 10 50.85 -102.68 -113.01
CA LYS A 10 51.11 -102.22 -111.64
C LYS A 10 51.37 -100.71 -111.54
N TYR A 11 51.92 -100.12 -112.59
CA TYR A 11 52.07 -98.66 -112.67
C TYR A 11 50.72 -98.00 -112.88
N ARG A 12 49.88 -98.49 -113.81
CA ARG A 12 48.53 -97.97 -114.06
C ARG A 12 47.63 -98.08 -112.82
N GLU A 13 47.69 -99.20 -112.10
CA GLU A 13 46.95 -99.39 -110.85
C GLU A 13 47.41 -98.43 -109.75
N ARG A 14 48.73 -98.21 -109.61
CA ARG A 14 49.26 -97.17 -108.71
C ARG A 14 48.77 -95.78 -109.10
N MET A 15 48.90 -95.41 -110.38
CA MET A 15 48.43 -94.11 -110.86
C MET A 15 46.92 -93.93 -110.66
N SER A 16 46.13 -95.01 -110.81
CA SER A 16 44.69 -94.97 -110.55
C SER A 16 44.36 -94.88 -109.06
N ALA A 17 45.11 -95.57 -108.20
CA ALA A 17 44.98 -95.47 -106.75
C ALA A 17 45.37 -94.07 -106.27
N GLU A 18 46.50 -93.53 -106.74
CA GLU A 18 46.97 -92.17 -106.46
C GLU A 18 45.97 -91.11 -106.96
N ALA A 19 45.34 -91.30 -108.12
CA ALA A 19 44.29 -90.41 -108.60
C ALA A 19 43.05 -90.44 -107.69
N LYS A 20 42.63 -91.62 -107.23
CA LYS A 20 41.51 -91.77 -106.29
C LYS A 20 41.84 -91.18 -104.91
N GLU A 21 43.06 -91.37 -104.43
CA GLU A 21 43.55 -90.78 -103.18
C GLU A 21 43.62 -89.26 -103.27
N PHE A 22 44.13 -88.72 -104.39
CA PHE A 22 44.14 -87.28 -104.63
C PHE A 22 42.72 -86.72 -104.67
N GLU A 23 41.79 -87.39 -105.34
CA GLU A 23 40.40 -86.98 -105.40
C GLU A 23 39.72 -87.04 -104.02
N HIS A 24 40.02 -88.07 -103.22
CA HIS A 24 39.58 -88.16 -101.83
C HIS A 24 40.14 -87.04 -100.96
N LEU A 25 41.46 -86.77 -101.05
CA LEU A 25 42.11 -85.68 -100.32
C LEU A 25 41.58 -84.30 -100.74
N LYS A 26 41.31 -84.11 -102.03
CA LYS A 26 40.69 -82.90 -102.55
C LYS A 26 39.30 -82.68 -101.98
N ASN A 27 38.46 -83.72 -101.93
CA ASN A 27 37.13 -83.63 -101.35
C ASN A 27 37.21 -83.34 -99.85
N LYS A 28 38.08 -84.04 -99.10
CA LYS A 28 38.31 -83.79 -97.68
C LYS A 28 38.78 -82.35 -97.41
N PHE A 29 39.70 -81.84 -98.23
CA PHE A 29 40.15 -80.45 -98.12
C PHE A 29 39.00 -79.45 -98.37
N GLN A 30 38.10 -79.74 -99.31
CA GLN A 30 36.92 -78.89 -99.54
C GLN A 30 35.93 -78.94 -98.36
N GLU A 31 35.74 -80.11 -97.75
CA GLU A 31 34.91 -80.28 -96.55
C GLU A 31 35.50 -79.54 -95.34
N ASP A 32 36.78 -79.72 -95.06
CA ASP A 32 37.48 -79.03 -93.96
C ASP A 32 37.46 -77.51 -94.17
N ARG A 33 37.63 -77.04 -95.41
CA ARG A 33 37.50 -75.63 -95.76
C ARG A 33 36.09 -75.10 -95.47
N ALA A 34 35.05 -75.84 -95.84
CA ALA A 34 33.66 -75.45 -95.58
C ALA A 34 33.34 -75.46 -94.08
N ALA A 35 33.85 -76.43 -93.33
CA ALA A 35 33.70 -76.50 -91.86
C ALA A 35 34.38 -75.32 -91.18
N PHE A 36 35.62 -74.99 -91.58
CA PHE A 36 36.36 -73.84 -91.07
C PHE A 36 35.65 -72.51 -91.37
N ASP A 37 35.13 -72.33 -92.59
CA ASP A 37 34.38 -71.12 -92.95
C ASP A 37 33.07 -70.99 -92.14
N LYS A 38 32.43 -72.11 -91.78
CA LYS A 38 31.23 -72.11 -90.92
C LYS A 38 31.57 -71.75 -89.47
N GLU A 39 32.62 -72.35 -88.93
CA GLU A 39 33.10 -72.07 -87.57
C GLU A 39 33.53 -70.60 -87.43
N LYS A 40 34.32 -70.10 -88.39
CA LYS A 40 34.73 -68.69 -88.46
C LYS A 40 33.54 -67.74 -88.43
N LYS A 41 32.49 -67.99 -89.23
CA LYS A 41 31.27 -67.17 -89.22
C LYS A 41 30.54 -67.23 -87.87
N SER A 42 30.49 -68.39 -87.23
CA SER A 42 29.85 -68.54 -85.92
C SER A 42 30.62 -67.78 -84.82
N GLU A 43 31.96 -67.79 -84.86
CA GLU A 43 32.78 -66.99 -83.96
C GLU A 43 32.61 -65.49 -84.21
N GLU A 44 32.59 -65.07 -85.49
CA GLU A 44 32.37 -63.67 -85.86
C GLU A 44 31.02 -63.17 -85.34
N TRP A 45 29.95 -63.96 -85.47
CA TRP A 45 28.64 -63.66 -84.89
C TRP A 45 28.66 -63.67 -83.36
N GLY A 46 29.39 -64.59 -82.73
CA GLY A 46 29.56 -64.62 -81.28
C GLY A 46 30.27 -63.37 -80.74
N ARG A 47 31.36 -62.94 -81.40
CA ARG A 47 32.09 -61.71 -81.09
C ARG A 47 31.21 -60.48 -81.30
N GLU A 48 30.44 -60.45 -82.38
CA GLU A 48 29.52 -59.35 -82.65
C GLU A 48 28.42 -59.26 -81.59
N GLY A 49 27.82 -60.39 -81.21
CA GLY A 49 26.82 -60.42 -80.14
C GLY A 49 27.35 -59.95 -78.78
N LEU A 50 28.62 -60.26 -78.46
CA LEU A 50 29.28 -59.73 -77.26
C LEU A 50 29.57 -58.22 -77.38
N ARG A 51 30.00 -57.74 -78.55
CA ARG A 51 30.18 -56.30 -78.80
C ARG A 51 28.87 -55.53 -78.64
N SER A 52 27.77 -55.99 -79.21
CA SER A 52 26.47 -55.33 -79.07
C SER A 52 26.01 -55.29 -77.61
N LYS A 53 26.21 -56.38 -76.84
CA LYS A 53 25.90 -56.40 -75.40
C LYS A 53 26.76 -55.42 -74.61
N LEU A 54 28.05 -55.34 -74.92
CA LEU A 54 28.96 -54.38 -74.28
C LEU A 54 28.50 -52.94 -74.54
N GLN A 55 28.19 -52.60 -75.79
CA GLN A 55 27.67 -51.28 -76.17
C GLN A 55 26.36 -50.95 -75.44
N ALA A 56 25.42 -51.90 -75.36
CA ALA A 56 24.17 -51.68 -74.63
C ALA A 56 24.40 -51.41 -73.13
N CYS A 57 25.33 -52.12 -72.50
CA CYS A 57 25.72 -51.87 -71.11
C CYS A 57 26.39 -50.48 -70.94
N GLU A 58 27.26 -50.09 -71.87
CA GLU A 58 27.91 -48.77 -71.86
C GLU A 58 26.89 -47.64 -72.01
N GLU A 59 25.89 -47.80 -72.88
CA GLU A 59 24.80 -46.84 -73.06
C GLU A 59 23.94 -46.70 -71.79
N LEU A 60 23.60 -47.81 -71.13
CA LEU A 60 22.87 -47.78 -69.86
C LEU A 60 23.68 -47.09 -68.76
N LEU A 61 24.96 -47.43 -68.61
CA LEU A 61 25.84 -46.76 -67.64
C LEU A 61 25.98 -45.27 -67.95
N ALA A 62 26.06 -44.89 -69.23
CA ALA A 62 26.09 -43.48 -69.63
C ALA A 62 24.78 -42.76 -69.26
N LYS A 63 23.63 -43.43 -69.41
CA LYS A 63 22.32 -42.89 -69.01
C LYS A 63 22.21 -42.73 -67.49
N GLU A 64 22.53 -43.77 -66.73
CA GLU A 64 22.52 -43.72 -65.25
C GLU A 64 23.45 -42.64 -64.71
N ARG A 65 24.66 -42.51 -65.28
CA ARG A 65 25.59 -41.44 -64.89
C ARG A 65 25.04 -40.04 -65.16
N LYS A 66 24.29 -39.86 -66.24
CA LYS A 66 23.62 -38.59 -66.55
C LYS A 66 22.48 -38.31 -65.56
N GLU A 67 21.63 -39.30 -65.31
CA GLU A 67 20.52 -39.18 -64.35
C GLU A 67 21.04 -38.89 -62.94
N TRP A 68 22.10 -39.58 -62.51
CA TRP A 68 22.72 -39.35 -61.21
C TRP A 68 23.32 -37.95 -61.07
N ARG A 69 23.93 -37.42 -62.14
CA ARG A 69 24.42 -36.03 -62.15
C ARG A 69 23.28 -35.04 -61.95
N VAL A 70 22.17 -35.21 -62.68
CA VAL A 70 21.00 -34.34 -62.57
C VAL A 70 20.37 -34.42 -61.18
N ALA A 71 20.25 -35.62 -60.61
CA ALA A 71 19.76 -35.81 -59.24
C ALA A 71 20.65 -35.09 -58.22
N CYS A 72 21.98 -35.26 -58.33
CA CYS A 72 22.96 -34.59 -57.48
C CYS A 72 22.88 -33.06 -57.60
N GLU A 73 22.77 -32.52 -58.81
CA GLU A 73 22.58 -31.08 -59.04
C GLU A 73 21.29 -30.55 -58.39
N ASN A 74 20.19 -31.28 -58.52
CA ASN A 74 18.91 -30.89 -57.94
C ASN A 74 18.94 -30.92 -56.41
N ASP A 75 19.52 -31.95 -55.80
CA ASP A 75 19.65 -32.03 -54.35
C ASP A 75 20.62 -30.98 -53.82
N ASN A 76 21.72 -30.71 -54.52
CA ASN A 76 22.62 -29.62 -54.16
C ASN A 76 21.90 -28.26 -54.17
N LYS A 77 21.07 -27.98 -55.19
CA LYS A 77 20.22 -26.77 -55.23
C LYS A 77 19.26 -26.69 -54.04
N LYS A 78 18.61 -27.80 -53.67
CA LYS A 78 17.72 -27.84 -52.49
C LYS A 78 18.48 -27.57 -51.20
N MET A 79 19.66 -28.16 -51.03
CA MET A 79 20.49 -27.96 -49.85
C MET A 79 20.96 -26.51 -49.74
N PHE A 80 21.41 -25.89 -50.85
CA PHE A 80 21.73 -24.46 -50.85
C PHE A 80 20.52 -23.60 -50.47
N ALA A 81 19.35 -23.86 -51.05
CA ALA A 81 18.14 -23.12 -50.71
C ALA A 81 17.74 -23.30 -49.23
N ALA A 82 17.93 -24.49 -48.67
CA ALA A 82 17.71 -24.75 -47.25
C ALA A 82 18.72 -24.01 -46.37
N CYS A 83 20.01 -24.05 -46.71
CA CYS A 83 21.05 -23.30 -46.00
C CYS A 83 20.77 -21.80 -46.01
N SER A 84 20.38 -21.23 -47.15
CA SER A 84 20.01 -19.80 -47.24
C SER A 84 18.81 -19.45 -46.34
N LYS A 85 17.80 -20.33 -46.27
CA LYS A 85 16.65 -20.13 -45.36
C LYS A 85 17.06 -20.21 -43.90
N ILE A 86 17.93 -21.16 -43.54
CA ILE A 86 18.44 -21.30 -42.17
C ILE A 86 19.17 -20.02 -41.76
N THR A 87 20.08 -19.51 -42.60
CA THR A 87 20.81 -18.28 -42.30
C THR A 87 19.89 -17.06 -42.13
N ASN A 88 18.84 -16.93 -42.96
CA ASN A 88 17.86 -15.85 -42.82
C ASN A 88 17.08 -15.97 -41.50
N LEU A 89 16.60 -17.17 -41.17
CA LEU A 89 15.89 -17.42 -39.91
C LEU A 89 16.78 -17.20 -38.70
N GLU A 90 18.06 -17.57 -38.77
CA GLU A 90 19.05 -17.31 -37.72
C GLU A 90 19.21 -15.80 -37.49
N ALA A 91 19.30 -15.00 -38.56
CA ALA A 91 19.36 -13.55 -38.46
C ALA A 91 18.08 -12.94 -37.86
N GLU A 92 16.89 -13.42 -38.26
CA GLU A 92 15.62 -12.98 -37.67
C GLU A 92 15.52 -13.33 -36.19
N VAL A 93 15.96 -14.53 -35.79
CA VAL A 93 15.99 -14.95 -34.38
C VAL A 93 16.90 -14.06 -33.55
N ILE A 94 18.07 -13.67 -34.08
CA ILE A 94 18.97 -12.74 -33.39
C ILE A 94 18.29 -11.37 -33.22
N SER A 95 17.72 -10.81 -34.28
CA SER A 95 17.04 -9.51 -34.22
C SER A 95 15.83 -9.52 -33.26
N LEU A 96 15.04 -10.60 -33.26
CA LEU A 96 13.92 -10.74 -32.34
C LEU A 96 14.38 -10.87 -30.89
N LYS A 97 15.48 -11.59 -30.63
CA LYS A 97 16.08 -11.67 -29.29
C LYS A 97 16.52 -10.31 -28.78
N GLU A 98 17.16 -9.49 -29.62
CA GLU A 98 17.55 -8.12 -29.28
C GLU A 98 16.33 -7.26 -28.93
N LYS A 99 15.28 -7.27 -29.76
CA LYS A 99 14.03 -6.54 -29.50
C LYS A 99 13.34 -6.98 -28.22
N ILE A 100 13.38 -8.27 -27.89
CA ILE A 100 12.82 -8.80 -26.63
C ILE A 100 13.59 -8.26 -25.43
N VAL A 101 14.93 -8.18 -25.51
CA VAL A 101 15.76 -7.63 -24.42
C VAL A 101 15.47 -6.14 -24.24
N GLU A 102 15.41 -5.38 -25.33
CA GLU A 102 15.10 -3.94 -25.31
C GLU A 102 13.70 -3.69 -24.71
N ALA A 103 12.67 -4.37 -25.21
CA ALA A 103 11.31 -4.25 -24.70
C ALA A 103 11.17 -4.64 -23.22
N LYS A 104 11.94 -5.63 -22.74
CA LYS A 104 12.00 -5.98 -21.32
C LYS A 104 12.62 -4.85 -20.50
N SER A 105 13.73 -4.28 -20.97
CA SER A 105 14.40 -3.18 -20.27
C SER A 105 13.53 -1.91 -20.22
N ASP A 106 12.79 -1.62 -21.27
CA ASP A 106 11.86 -0.48 -21.32
C ASP A 106 10.67 -0.70 -20.38
N ARG A 107 10.15 -1.93 -20.34
CA ARG A 107 9.09 -2.30 -19.40
C ARG A 107 9.55 -2.17 -17.95
N GLU A 108 10.74 -2.69 -17.62
CA GLU A 108 11.31 -2.57 -16.27
C GLU A 108 11.55 -1.11 -15.89
N ARG A 109 12.00 -0.27 -16.84
CA ARG A 109 12.16 1.17 -16.61
C ARG A 109 10.82 1.85 -16.31
N ALA A 110 9.79 1.58 -17.11
CA ALA A 110 8.46 2.15 -16.91
C ALA A 110 7.81 1.68 -15.60
N GLU A 111 7.98 0.41 -15.23
CA GLU A 111 7.51 -0.13 -13.94
C GLU A 111 8.23 0.55 -12.76
N ASN A 112 9.56 0.74 -12.84
CA ASN A 112 10.33 1.45 -11.81
C ASN A 112 9.95 2.93 -11.69
N GLU A 113 9.77 3.64 -12.81
CA GLU A 113 9.33 5.04 -12.82
C GLU A 113 7.94 5.19 -12.20
N SER A 114 7.01 4.27 -12.50
CA SER A 114 5.69 4.26 -11.88
C SER A 114 5.76 4.06 -10.36
N LEU A 115 6.58 3.10 -9.90
CA LEU A 115 6.77 2.85 -8.47
C LEU A 115 7.42 4.04 -7.75
N GLU A 116 8.36 4.74 -8.40
CA GLU A 116 8.98 5.94 -7.84
C GLU A 116 7.97 7.07 -7.66
N ILE A 117 7.08 7.30 -8.64
CA ILE A 117 6.00 8.28 -8.55
C ILE A 117 5.05 7.94 -7.39
N ASP A 118 4.63 6.68 -7.26
CA ASP A 118 3.74 6.24 -6.19
C ASP A 118 4.39 6.42 -4.80
N LEU A 119 5.68 6.07 -4.67
CA LEU A 119 6.44 6.26 -3.44
C LEU A 119 6.58 7.75 -3.07
N VAL A 120 6.82 8.62 -4.05
CA VAL A 120 6.89 10.07 -3.82
C VAL A 120 5.51 10.61 -3.41
N ALA A 121 4.44 10.19 -4.07
CA ALA A 121 3.08 10.61 -3.75
C ALA A 121 2.68 10.19 -2.32
N GLU A 122 3.01 8.96 -1.91
CA GLU A 122 2.75 8.50 -0.54
C GLU A 122 3.61 9.23 0.50
N LYS A 123 4.88 9.53 0.20
CA LYS A 123 5.72 10.36 1.09
C LYS A 123 5.13 11.75 1.28
N VAL A 124 4.71 12.41 0.21
CA VAL A 124 4.07 13.74 0.30
C VAL A 124 2.78 13.69 1.13
N LYS A 125 1.96 12.64 0.98
CA LYS A 125 0.77 12.44 1.83
C LYS A 125 1.14 12.23 3.30
N ALA A 126 2.18 11.45 3.58
CA ALA A 126 2.64 11.20 4.94
C ALA A 126 3.18 12.47 5.60
N ASP A 127 3.99 13.25 4.87
CA ASP A 127 4.57 14.50 5.36
C ASP A 127 3.45 15.54 5.65
N THR A 128 2.51 15.71 4.71
CA THR A 128 1.35 16.60 4.90
C THR A 128 0.45 16.17 6.05
N ALA A 129 0.23 14.86 6.23
CA ALA A 129 -0.53 14.35 7.37
C ALA A 129 0.20 14.58 8.70
N GLU A 130 1.52 14.46 8.73
CA GLU A 130 2.32 14.71 9.93
C GLU A 130 2.35 16.20 10.29
N GLU A 131 2.43 17.10 9.31
CA GLU A 131 2.30 18.54 9.53
C GLU A 131 0.92 18.90 10.09
N ALA A 132 -0.15 18.35 9.52
CA ALA A 132 -1.52 18.54 10.03
C ALA A 132 -1.67 18.01 11.46
N ARG A 133 -1.06 16.87 11.80
CA ARG A 133 -1.06 16.32 13.15
C ARG A 133 -0.35 17.23 14.16
N LYS A 134 0.80 17.79 13.79
CA LYS A 134 1.54 18.74 14.64
C LYS A 134 0.73 20.01 14.89
N ALA A 135 0.12 20.58 13.85
CA ALA A 135 -0.73 21.75 13.98
C ALA A 135 -1.95 21.49 14.88
N ALA A 136 -2.59 20.32 14.76
CA ALA A 136 -3.70 19.92 15.62
C ALA A 136 -3.28 19.76 17.09
N GLU A 137 -2.09 19.21 17.35
CA GLU A 137 -1.58 19.05 18.71
C GLU A 137 -1.22 20.40 19.36
N GLU A 138 -0.66 21.34 18.59
CA GLU A 138 -0.41 22.70 19.07
C GLU A 138 -1.72 23.43 19.41
N ALA A 139 -2.72 23.34 18.52
CA ALA A 139 -4.05 23.90 18.79
C ALA A 139 -4.69 23.28 20.05
N ARG A 140 -4.51 21.97 20.27
CA ARG A 140 -4.99 21.28 21.48
C ARG A 140 -4.30 21.79 22.74
N LYS A 141 -2.98 22.01 22.70
CA LYS A 141 -2.22 22.57 23.84
C LYS A 141 -2.69 23.98 24.18
N ILE A 142 -2.86 24.84 23.17
CA ILE A 142 -3.38 26.21 23.35
C ILE A 142 -4.78 26.16 23.97
N SER A 143 -5.69 25.35 23.41
CA SER A 143 -7.04 25.18 23.94
C SER A 143 -7.05 24.68 25.39
N THR A 144 -6.21 23.70 25.72
CA THR A 144 -6.07 23.17 27.09
C THR A 144 -5.56 24.26 28.04
N SER A 145 -4.57 25.05 27.64
CA SER A 145 -4.06 26.16 28.44
C SER A 145 -5.11 27.25 28.67
N ALA A 146 -5.89 27.59 27.66
CA ALA A 146 -6.98 28.56 27.77
C ALA A 146 -8.09 28.07 28.71
N LEU A 147 -8.43 26.77 28.65
CA LEU A 147 -9.40 26.17 29.56
C LEU A 147 -8.92 26.24 31.02
N ASN A 148 -7.66 25.93 31.28
CA ASN A 148 -7.09 26.01 32.63
C ASN A 148 -7.13 27.45 33.18
N VAL A 149 -6.84 28.45 32.34
CA VAL A 149 -6.93 29.87 32.73
C VAL A 149 -8.38 30.23 33.06
N ALA A 150 -9.35 29.85 32.22
CA ALA A 150 -10.76 30.11 32.48
C ALA A 150 -11.26 29.44 33.77
N GLN A 151 -10.85 28.20 34.03
CA GLN A 151 -11.16 27.48 35.27
C GLN A 151 -10.57 28.17 36.50
N THR A 152 -9.32 28.63 36.41
CA THR A 152 -8.65 29.33 37.51
C THR A 152 -9.32 30.67 37.80
N ASN A 153 -9.62 31.44 36.75
CA ASN A 153 -10.33 32.72 36.84
C ASN A 153 -11.72 32.56 37.48
N TYR A 154 -12.46 31.52 37.09
CA TYR A 154 -13.77 31.22 37.66
C TYR A 154 -13.67 30.87 39.15
N ALA A 155 -12.73 30.00 39.54
CA ALA A 155 -12.52 29.63 40.94
C ALA A 155 -12.12 30.83 41.81
N GLU A 156 -11.28 31.71 41.26
CA GLU A 156 -10.86 32.94 41.95
C GLU A 156 -12.02 33.93 42.12
N ALA A 157 -12.79 34.20 41.06
CA ALA A 157 -13.98 35.04 41.14
C ALA A 157 -15.00 34.51 42.15
N GLN A 158 -15.24 33.19 42.15
CA GLN A 158 -16.13 32.54 43.12
C GLN A 158 -15.66 32.80 44.56
N SER A 159 -14.36 32.67 44.83
CA SER A 159 -13.78 32.92 46.15
C SER A 159 -13.94 34.39 46.57
N ILE A 160 -13.70 35.34 45.67
CA ILE A 160 -13.82 36.78 45.96
C ILE A 160 -15.27 37.12 46.30
N VAL A 161 -16.22 36.71 45.45
CA VAL A 161 -17.65 36.98 45.64
C VAL A 161 -18.16 36.37 46.95
N ALA A 162 -17.80 35.12 47.24
CA ALA A 162 -18.21 34.45 48.47
C ALA A 162 -17.67 35.19 49.71
N ASN A 163 -16.40 35.60 49.70
CA ASN A 163 -15.81 36.35 50.82
C ASN A 163 -16.49 37.69 51.05
N SER A 164 -16.81 38.43 49.98
CA SER A 164 -17.46 39.74 50.10
C SER A 164 -18.92 39.65 50.57
N ILE A 165 -19.66 38.59 50.20
CA ILE A 165 -21.01 38.35 50.73
C ILE A 165 -20.95 38.03 52.23
N LEU A 166 -20.03 37.15 52.64
CA LEU A 166 -19.92 36.72 54.04
C LEU A 166 -19.47 37.86 54.97
N ASN A 167 -18.75 38.85 54.46
CA ASN A 167 -18.30 40.02 55.23
C ASN A 167 -19.19 41.27 55.03
N ALA A 168 -20.38 41.14 54.44
CA ALA A 168 -21.27 42.28 54.23
C ALA A 168 -21.94 42.73 55.53
N THR A 169 -21.73 43.99 55.92
CA THR A 169 -22.26 44.52 57.19
C THR A 169 -23.79 44.49 57.27
N GLU A 170 -24.47 44.58 56.13
CA GLU A 170 -25.92 44.49 56.01
C GLU A 170 -26.41 43.08 56.35
N LEU A 171 -25.66 42.05 55.93
CA LEU A 171 -25.91 40.66 56.29
C LEU A 171 -25.69 40.45 57.79
N ASP A 172 -24.58 40.95 58.34
CA ASP A 172 -24.29 40.87 59.78
C ASP A 172 -25.40 41.52 60.62
N LYS A 173 -25.84 42.73 60.23
CA LYS A 173 -26.92 43.46 60.93
C LYS A 173 -28.25 42.71 60.84
N ALA A 174 -28.61 42.19 59.66
CA ALA A 174 -29.84 41.44 59.48
C ALA A 174 -29.84 40.14 60.30
N VAL A 175 -28.73 39.39 60.27
CA VAL A 175 -28.56 38.16 61.05
C VAL A 175 -28.55 38.45 62.55
N ALA A 176 -27.90 39.52 63.01
CA ALA A 176 -27.89 39.92 64.41
C ALA A 176 -29.31 40.29 64.90
N ALA A 177 -30.04 41.12 64.14
CA ALA A 177 -31.41 41.49 64.45
C ALA A 177 -32.34 40.26 64.49
N LEU A 178 -32.22 39.36 63.51
CA LEU A 178 -32.96 38.11 63.48
C LEU A 178 -32.63 37.25 64.70
N THR A 179 -31.35 37.11 65.04
CA THR A 179 -30.88 36.34 66.21
C THR A 179 -31.46 36.88 67.51
N ASP A 180 -31.45 38.21 67.70
CA ASP A 180 -32.00 38.84 68.90
C ASP A 180 -33.49 38.61 69.05
N VAL A 181 -34.25 38.72 67.96
CA VAL A 181 -35.70 38.52 67.97
C VAL A 181 -36.06 37.04 68.13
N VAL A 182 -35.37 36.12 67.44
CA VAL A 182 -35.52 34.67 67.63
C VAL A 182 -35.24 34.30 69.07
N ARG A 183 -34.20 34.87 69.69
CA ARG A 183 -33.89 34.65 71.10
C ARG A 183 -35.02 35.16 72.00
N ALA A 184 -35.61 36.33 71.71
CA ALA A 184 -36.75 36.86 72.46
C ALA A 184 -38.00 35.98 72.35
N VAL A 185 -38.33 35.49 71.15
CA VAL A 185 -39.41 34.52 70.91
C VAL A 185 -39.16 33.22 71.65
N GLY A 186 -37.94 32.69 71.59
CA GLY A 186 -37.55 31.48 72.34
C GLY A 186 -37.66 31.65 73.85
N HIS A 187 -37.20 32.78 74.40
CA HIS A 187 -37.39 33.11 75.83
C HIS A 187 -38.88 33.15 76.19
N ARG A 188 -39.72 33.80 75.38
CA ARG A 188 -41.18 33.84 75.58
C ARG A 188 -41.78 32.43 75.58
N GLY A 189 -41.44 31.61 74.59
CA GLY A 189 -41.92 30.22 74.50
C GLY A 189 -41.58 29.42 75.76
N GLY A 190 -40.33 29.47 76.22
CA GLY A 190 -39.89 28.80 77.44
C GLY A 190 -40.59 29.30 78.71
N TYR A 191 -40.84 30.62 78.83
CA TYR A 191 -41.61 31.18 79.95
C TYR A 191 -43.07 30.71 79.94
N LEU A 192 -43.71 30.67 78.79
CA LEU A 192 -45.09 30.20 78.65
C LEU A 192 -45.22 28.72 79.00
N GLU A 193 -44.29 27.88 78.53
CA GLU A 193 -44.23 26.46 78.88
C GLU A 193 -44.04 26.24 80.39
N CYS A 194 -43.11 26.99 81.02
CA CYS A 194 -42.90 26.92 82.46
C CYS A 194 -44.15 27.37 83.25
N THR A 195 -44.78 28.48 82.83
CA THR A 195 -46.02 28.98 83.46
C THR A 195 -47.12 27.93 83.38
N GLN A 196 -47.28 27.29 82.22
CA GLN A 196 -48.24 26.20 82.04
C GLN A 196 -48.00 25.06 83.03
N HIS A 197 -46.76 24.55 83.15
CA HIS A 197 -46.44 23.49 84.10
C HIS A 197 -46.72 23.87 85.56
N VAL A 198 -46.45 25.12 85.95
CA VAL A 198 -46.71 25.62 87.31
C VAL A 198 -48.21 25.79 87.58
N GLU A 199 -48.97 26.33 86.61
CA GLU A 199 -50.43 26.46 86.70
C GLU A 199 -51.10 25.09 86.87
N GLU A 200 -50.66 24.09 86.10
CA GLU A 200 -51.15 22.71 86.20
C GLU A 200 -50.86 22.09 87.58
N ALA A 201 -49.66 22.31 88.13
CA ALA A 201 -49.26 21.78 89.43
C ALA A 201 -50.00 22.44 90.60
N LEU A 202 -50.17 23.77 90.56
CA LEU A 202 -50.78 24.55 91.66
C LEU A 202 -52.29 24.73 91.51
N LYS A 203 -52.88 24.34 90.36
CA LYS A 203 -54.30 24.52 90.02
C LYS A 203 -54.78 25.98 90.15
N GLN A 204 -53.88 26.91 89.88
CA GLN A 204 -54.14 28.34 89.95
C GLN A 204 -53.62 29.00 88.67
N HIS A 205 -54.41 29.91 88.10
CA HIS A 205 -54.03 30.64 86.89
C HIS A 205 -53.20 31.89 87.22
N PHE A 206 -52.06 32.05 86.55
CA PHE A 206 -51.19 33.20 86.66
C PHE A 206 -51.37 34.09 85.43
N ARG A 207 -51.52 35.40 85.66
CA ARG A 207 -51.63 36.35 84.54
C ARG A 207 -50.26 36.57 83.90
N THR A 208 -50.14 36.25 82.62
CA THR A 208 -48.97 36.49 81.77
C THR A 208 -48.79 37.96 81.34
N ARG A 209 -49.70 38.87 81.73
CA ARG A 209 -49.64 40.29 81.34
C ARG A 209 -48.57 41.13 82.04
N HIS A 210 -47.94 40.59 83.10
CA HIS A 210 -46.96 41.34 83.92
C HIS A 210 -45.50 40.96 83.66
N CYS A 211 -45.24 39.91 82.88
CA CYS A 211 -43.89 39.57 82.47
C CYS A 211 -43.56 40.26 81.14
N SER A 212 -42.26 40.43 80.86
CA SER A 212 -41.69 40.97 79.62
C SER A 212 -41.96 40.09 78.39
N VAL A 213 -43.05 39.33 78.39
CA VAL A 213 -43.41 38.27 77.45
C VAL A 213 -44.65 38.74 76.69
N THR A 214 -44.42 39.52 75.64
CA THR A 214 -45.48 40.10 74.81
C THR A 214 -45.58 39.36 73.46
N ASP A 215 -46.78 39.33 72.87
CA ASP A 215 -47.03 38.79 71.52
C ASP A 215 -46.29 39.61 70.43
N GLN A 216 -45.78 40.77 70.80
CA GLN A 216 -44.97 41.66 69.98
C GLN A 216 -43.68 40.98 69.48
N ALA A 217 -43.14 39.99 70.21
CA ALA A 217 -41.95 39.25 69.79
C ALA A 217 -42.18 38.44 68.50
N ASP A 218 -43.36 37.81 68.36
CA ASP A 218 -43.71 37.01 67.18
C ASP A 218 -43.94 37.92 65.96
N GLU A 219 -44.57 39.09 66.15
CA GLU A 219 -44.73 40.10 65.09
C GLU A 219 -43.38 40.73 64.68
N MET A 220 -42.48 40.94 65.64
CA MET A 220 -41.11 41.40 65.36
C MET A 220 -40.31 40.35 64.60
N LEU A 221 -40.53 39.06 64.87
CA LEU A 221 -39.85 37.97 64.17
C LEU A 221 -40.26 37.97 62.70
N ALA A 222 -41.56 38.00 62.42
CA ALA A 222 -42.08 38.06 61.06
C ALA A 222 -41.52 39.25 60.27
N LYS A 223 -41.37 40.42 60.92
CA LYS A 223 -40.76 41.61 60.31
C LYS A 223 -39.25 41.43 60.05
N ALA A 224 -38.53 40.80 60.98
CA ALA A 224 -37.10 40.54 60.82
C ALA A 224 -36.82 39.49 59.72
N GLU A 225 -37.67 38.46 59.61
CA GLU A 225 -37.65 37.48 58.52
C GLU A 225 -37.92 38.15 57.17
N GLU A 226 -38.95 39.02 57.09
CA GLU A 226 -39.24 39.78 55.87
C GLU A 226 -38.04 40.62 55.42
N VAL A 227 -37.35 41.28 56.35
CA VAL A 227 -36.13 42.07 56.06
C VAL A 227 -34.98 41.18 55.58
N TYR A 228 -34.79 39.99 56.17
CA TYR A 228 -33.73 39.06 55.75
C TYR A 228 -33.99 38.46 54.38
N ASP A 229 -35.21 38.00 54.11
CA ASP A 229 -35.59 37.38 52.83
C ASP A 229 -35.48 38.35 51.64
N HIS A 230 -35.61 39.65 51.91
CA HIS A 230 -35.54 40.72 50.90
C HIS A 230 -34.26 41.54 51.01
N LEU A 231 -33.24 40.99 51.68
CA LEU A 231 -31.95 41.66 51.89
C LEU A 231 -31.25 41.87 50.55
N SER A 232 -31.11 43.14 50.16
CA SER A 232 -30.31 43.54 49.01
C SER A 232 -28.90 43.89 49.48
N LEU A 233 -27.92 43.09 49.06
CA LEU A 233 -26.51 43.35 49.35
C LEU A 233 -25.90 44.21 48.25
N PRO A 234 -25.32 45.39 48.54
CA PRO A 234 -24.67 46.25 47.54
C PRO A 234 -23.59 45.53 46.73
N VAL A 235 -22.93 44.54 47.35
CA VAL A 235 -21.93 43.68 46.71
C VAL A 235 -22.48 42.95 45.48
N MET A 236 -23.76 42.57 45.47
CA MET A 236 -24.35 41.82 44.35
C MET A 236 -24.48 42.69 43.09
N GLU A 237 -24.83 43.97 43.25
CA GLU A 237 -24.88 44.92 42.13
C GLU A 237 -23.49 45.19 41.54
N LEU A 238 -22.48 45.32 42.40
CA LEU A 238 -21.08 45.49 41.98
C LEU A 238 -20.55 44.26 41.24
N VAL A 239 -20.91 43.05 41.68
CA VAL A 239 -20.57 41.81 41.00
C VAL A 239 -21.24 41.73 39.63
N MET A 240 -22.52 42.07 39.54
CA MET A 240 -23.24 42.09 38.25
C MET A 240 -22.64 43.09 37.27
N GLU A 241 -22.16 44.24 37.74
CA GLU A 241 -21.47 45.21 36.90
C GLU A 241 -20.12 44.66 36.41
N ALA A 242 -19.30 44.11 37.32
CA ALA A 242 -17.99 43.55 36.98
C ALA A 242 -18.10 42.40 35.94
N LEU A 243 -19.14 41.57 36.03
CA LEU A 243 -19.40 40.45 35.10
C LEU A 243 -19.74 40.88 33.67
N LYS A 244 -20.04 42.16 33.41
CA LYS A 244 -20.28 42.67 32.05
C LYS A 244 -18.98 42.84 31.26
N HIS A 245 -17.83 42.75 31.91
CA HIS A 245 -16.53 42.99 31.31
C HIS A 245 -15.73 41.70 31.10
N ASP A 246 -14.91 41.67 30.05
CA ASP A 246 -14.07 40.50 29.72
C ASP A 246 -13.00 40.23 30.79
N ASP A 247 -12.59 41.27 31.54
CA ASP A 247 -11.61 41.23 32.63
C ASP A 247 -12.26 41.19 34.03
N TYR A 248 -13.47 40.63 34.13
CA TYR A 248 -14.28 40.60 35.36
C TYR A 248 -13.51 40.20 36.62
N VAL A 249 -12.55 39.25 36.56
CA VAL A 249 -11.73 38.87 37.73
C VAL A 249 -10.89 40.02 38.25
N ALA A 250 -10.26 40.79 37.36
CA ALA A 250 -9.45 41.94 37.73
C ALA A 250 -10.32 43.05 38.32
N GLN A 251 -11.51 43.26 37.75
CA GLN A 251 -12.48 44.22 38.28
C GLN A 251 -13.02 43.81 39.65
N LEU A 252 -13.38 42.54 39.82
CA LEU A 252 -13.81 42.00 41.11
C LEU A 252 -12.74 42.21 42.18
N LYS A 253 -11.46 41.94 41.87
CA LYS A 253 -10.35 42.23 42.79
C LYS A 253 -10.28 43.72 43.13
N SER A 254 -10.30 44.59 42.12
CA SER A 254 -10.20 46.04 42.32
C SER A 254 -11.36 46.61 43.13
N ILE A 255 -12.57 46.08 42.96
CA ILE A 255 -13.77 46.60 43.62
C ILE A 255 -13.89 46.00 45.03
N LEU A 256 -13.63 44.71 45.19
CA LEU A 256 -13.99 43.95 46.39
C LEU A 256 -12.82 43.70 47.35
N MET A 257 -11.57 43.74 46.89
CA MET A 257 -10.40 43.66 47.79
C MET A 257 -9.94 45.04 48.30
N VAL A 258 -10.30 46.15 47.63
CA VAL A 258 -10.00 47.50 48.12
C VAL A 258 -10.82 47.84 49.38
N LEU A 259 -11.99 47.23 49.56
CA LEU A 259 -12.83 47.38 50.75
C LEU A 259 -12.15 46.91 52.05
N GLU A 260 -11.09 46.09 51.96
CA GLU A 260 -10.31 45.65 53.14
C GLU A 260 -9.25 46.69 53.57
N THR A 261 -8.90 47.63 52.71
CA THR A 261 -7.77 48.57 52.95
C THR A 261 -8.18 49.97 53.44
N VAL A 262 -9.48 50.28 53.52
CA VAL A 262 -9.95 51.63 53.89
C VAL A 262 -10.21 51.80 55.40
N GLU A 263 -10.22 50.73 56.20
CA GLU A 263 -10.43 50.84 57.67
C GLU A 263 -9.16 50.86 58.54
N LEU A 264 -7.96 51.06 57.97
CA LEU A 264 -6.69 51.06 58.75
C LEU A 264 -5.78 52.27 58.54
N SER A 265 -6.30 53.42 58.11
CA SER A 265 -5.51 54.66 58.13
C SER A 265 -6.30 55.82 58.72
N ASP A 266 -6.34 55.88 60.04
CA ASP A 266 -6.27 57.12 60.80
C ASP A 266 -5.74 56.79 62.21
N GLU A 267 -4.96 57.71 62.77
CA GLU A 267 -4.24 57.66 64.06
C GLU A 267 -2.74 57.25 63.98
N GLU A 268 -1.88 58.13 63.43
CA GLU A 268 -0.63 58.45 64.13
C GLU A 268 -0.42 59.96 64.24
N GLU A 269 -0.28 60.39 65.49
CA GLU A 269 -0.14 61.76 65.96
C GLU A 269 1.08 62.47 65.37
N THR A 270 0.86 63.69 64.89
CA THR A 270 1.91 64.68 64.70
C THR A 270 2.36 65.26 66.05
N THR A 271 3.57 64.95 66.53
CA THR A 271 4.32 65.87 67.41
C THR A 271 5.85 65.74 67.31
N GLY A 272 6.52 66.86 67.00
CA GLY A 272 7.93 67.16 67.32
C GLY A 272 8.97 66.52 66.38
N GLY A 273 9.91 67.21 65.74
CA GLY A 273 10.49 68.52 66.01
C GLY A 273 12.01 68.39 66.16
N GLY A 274 12.75 68.67 65.07
CA GLY A 274 14.11 69.22 65.07
C GLY A 274 15.30 68.28 65.32
N GLY A 275 16.39 68.52 64.59
CA GLY A 275 17.74 68.08 64.98
C GLY A 275 18.63 67.67 63.81
N GLU A 276 19.75 68.36 63.67
CA GLU A 276 20.75 68.33 62.60
C GLU A 276 21.71 67.12 62.62
N GLU A 277 22.45 67.00 61.51
CA GLU A 277 23.70 66.25 61.22
C GLU A 277 23.60 64.86 60.57
#